data_AF-A0A9W5U1F0-F1
#
_entry.id   AF-A0A9W5U1F0-F1
#
_cell.length_a   1.000
_cell.length_b   1.000
_cell.length_c   1.000
_cell.angle_alpha   90.00
_cell.angle_beta   90.00
_cell.angle_gamma   90.00
#
_symmetry.space_group_name_H-M   'P 1'
#
loop_
_entity.id
_entity.type
_entity.pdbx_description
1 polymer ?
#
loop_
_entity_poly.entity_id
_entity_poly.type
_entity_poly.pdbx_seq_one_letter_code
_entity_poly.pdbx_strand_id
1 'polypeptide(L)'
;MDFDTRINRIENVIQQLSSAESLNSVCPAPVSSADWNNSKAREAAEDLFTTLDTFLADYSDKHAALLAKLQSLKLAIVFEKMASYNIHRVALLALPEEKHAQYMNHTEMDPSVKRMLTGGGYV
;
A
#
# COMPACT_ATOMS: atom_id res chain seq x y z
N MET A 1 -15.11 -10.93 -4.39
CA MET A 1 -13.71 -10.95 -3.91
C MET A 1 -13.75 -10.51 -2.46
N ASP A 2 -13.20 -11.30 -1.53
CA ASP A 2 -13.34 -11.03 -0.10
C ASP A 2 -12.39 -9.94 0.43
N PHE A 3 -12.60 -9.45 1.65
CA PHE A 3 -11.73 -8.41 2.23
C PHE A 3 -10.26 -8.85 2.31
N ASP A 4 -9.97 -10.09 2.72
CA ASP A 4 -8.60 -10.61 2.79
C ASP A 4 -7.90 -10.55 1.43
N THR A 5 -8.59 -10.97 0.37
CA THR A 5 -8.05 -10.95 -0.99
C THR A 5 -7.74 -9.52 -1.44
N ARG A 6 -8.63 -8.57 -1.12
CA ARG A 6 -8.41 -7.14 -1.42
C ARG A 6 -7.20 -6.58 -0.65
N ILE A 7 -7.08 -6.91 0.64
CA ILE A 7 -5.96 -6.50 1.51
C ILE A 7 -4.65 -7.07 0.97
N ASN A 8 -4.59 -8.39 0.74
CA ASN A 8 -3.41 -9.07 0.21
C ASN A 8 -2.95 -8.49 -1.13
N ARG A 9 -3.90 -8.14 -2.01
CA ARG A 9 -3.56 -7.49 -3.29
C ARG A 9 -2.88 -6.14 -3.08
N ILE A 10 -3.37 -5.32 -2.15
CA ILE A 10 -2.75 -4.02 -1.85
C ILE A 10 -1.39 -4.22 -1.19
N GLU A 11 -1.27 -5.19 -0.28
CA GLU A 11 0.01 -5.53 0.36
C GLU A 11 1.07 -5.97 -0.65
N ASN A 12 0.69 -6.81 -1.62
CA ASN A 12 1.60 -7.21 -2.69
C ASN A 12 2.08 -6.02 -3.53
N VAL A 13 1.20 -5.07 -3.85
CA VAL A 13 1.57 -3.87 -4.61
C VAL A 13 2.48 -2.96 -3.77
N ILE A 14 2.18 -2.78 -2.48
CA ILE A 14 3.05 -2.04 -1.56
C ILE A 14 4.43 -2.68 -1.50
N GLN A 15 4.50 -4.01 -1.33
CA GLN A 15 5.76 -4.74 -1.26
C GLN A 15 6.58 -4.56 -2.54
N GLN A 16 5.95 -4.70 -3.71
CA GLN A 16 6.61 -4.49 -5.00
C GLN A 16 7.19 -3.07 -5.11
N LEU A 17 6.40 -2.04 -4.77
CA LEU A 17 6.83 -0.65 -4.83
C LEU A 17 7.90 -0.29 -3.80
N SER A 18 7.85 -0.88 -2.61
CA SER A 18 8.86 -0.69 -1.56
C SER A 18 10.15 -1.45 -1.84
N SER A 19 10.09 -2.53 -2.63
CA SER A 19 11.26 -3.33 -3.03
C SER A 19 11.91 -2.86 -4.34
N ALA A 20 11.28 -1.93 -5.06
CA ALA A 20 11.84 -1.39 -6.29
C ALA A 20 13.20 -0.75 -5.97
N GLU A 21 14.25 -1.14 -6.71
CA GLU A 21 15.59 -0.59 -6.55
C GLU A 21 15.52 0.94 -6.55
N SER A 22 15.89 1.55 -5.43
CA SER A 22 16.12 2.99 -5.41
C SER A 22 17.27 3.27 -6.38
N LEU A 23 17.04 4.12 -7.37
CA LEU A 23 18.13 4.66 -8.18
C LEU A 23 19.11 5.35 -7.22
N ASN A 24 20.23 4.68 -6.94
CA ASN A 24 21.36 5.35 -6.30
C ASN A 24 21.74 6.50 -7.22
N SER A 25 21.70 7.74 -6.72
CA SER A 25 22.19 8.91 -7.45
C SER A 25 23.72 8.85 -7.53
N VAL A 26 24.23 7.91 -8.32
CA VAL A 26 25.63 7.85 -8.67
C VAL A 26 25.84 8.93 -9.71
N CYS A 27 26.30 10.09 -9.26
CA CYS A 27 26.82 11.12 -10.13
C CYS A 27 27.91 10.46 -11.01
N PRO A 28 27.80 10.48 -12.35
CA PRO A 28 28.87 10.02 -13.22
C PRO A 28 30.15 10.77 -12.83
N ALA A 29 31.26 10.04 -12.69
CA ALA A 29 32.51 10.47 -12.08
C ALA A 29 32.84 11.97 -12.22
N PRO A 30 33.28 12.66 -11.15
CA PRO A 30 33.54 14.09 -11.20
C PRO A 30 34.61 14.39 -12.25
N VAL A 31 34.25 15.26 -13.20
CA VAL A 31 35.20 15.85 -14.14
C VAL A 31 36.24 16.64 -13.34
N SER A 32 37.52 16.57 -13.71
CA SER A 32 38.57 17.33 -13.01
C SER A 32 38.20 18.81 -13.00
N SER A 33 38.43 19.51 -11.88
CA SER A 33 38.09 20.93 -11.74
C SER A 33 38.78 21.81 -12.79
N ALA A 34 39.94 21.38 -13.30
CA ALA A 34 40.68 22.06 -14.37
C ALA A 34 40.02 21.89 -15.75
N ASP A 35 39.45 20.73 -16.05
CA ASP A 35 38.75 20.46 -17.31
C ASP A 35 37.32 21.04 -17.30
N TRP A 36 36.67 21.02 -16.13
CA TRP A 36 35.34 21.60 -15.93
C TRP A 36 35.33 23.12 -16.12
N ASN A 37 36.31 23.82 -15.52
CA ASN A 37 36.39 25.28 -15.59
C ASN A 37 36.77 25.83 -16.97
N ASN A 38 37.33 24.99 -17.86
CA ASN A 38 37.75 25.38 -19.21
C ASN A 38 36.80 24.88 -20.32
N SER A 39 35.71 24.20 -19.97
CA SER A 39 34.78 23.63 -20.94
C SER A 39 33.70 24.64 -21.35
N LYS A 40 33.50 24.84 -22.66
CA LYS A 40 32.35 25.58 -23.21
C LYS A 40 31.00 24.91 -22.95
N ALA A 41 30.99 23.65 -22.50
CA ALA A 41 29.79 22.88 -22.22
C ALA A 41 29.39 22.87 -20.73
N ARG A 42 30.08 23.66 -19.88
CA ARG A 42 29.89 23.69 -18.43
C ARG A 42 28.46 24.05 -18.02
N GLU A 43 27.95 25.17 -18.52
CA GLU A 43 26.59 25.65 -18.21
C GLU A 43 25.53 24.62 -18.64
N ALA A 44 25.65 24.07 -19.85
CA ALA A 44 24.73 23.06 -20.35
C ALA A 44 24.74 21.76 -19.52
N ALA A 45 25.90 21.40 -18.95
CA ALA A 45 26.02 20.23 -18.08
C ALA A 45 25.54 20.53 -16.64
N GLU A 46 25.78 21.73 -16.09
CA GLU A 46 25.19 22.24 -14.84
C GLU A 46 23.65 22.23 -14.90
N ASP A 47 23.08 22.72 -16.01
CA ASP A 47 21.63 22.73 -16.26
C ASP A 47 21.08 21.29 -16.38
N LEU A 48 21.80 20.39 -17.06
CA LEU A 48 21.41 18.99 -17.18
C LEU A 48 21.39 18.29 -15.81
N PHE A 49 22.42 18.46 -14.98
CA PHE A 49 22.46 17.86 -13.64
C PHE A 49 21.36 18.40 -12.74
N THR A 50 21.12 19.72 -12.77
CA THR A 50 20.03 20.34 -12.01
C THR A 50 18.67 19.80 -12.45
N THR A 51 18.48 19.60 -13.75
CA THR A 51 17.27 19.01 -14.31
C THR A 51 17.09 17.57 -13.84
N LEU A 52 18.15 16.76 -13.89
CA LEU A 52 18.13 15.37 -13.43
C LEU A 52 17.81 15.27 -11.93
N ASP A 53 18.45 16.09 -11.10
CA ASP A 53 18.19 16.12 -9.66
C ASP A 53 16.73 16.51 -9.35
N THR A 54 16.18 17.48 -10.10
CA THR A 54 14.77 17.88 -9.99
C THR A 54 13.83 16.73 -10.37
N PHE A 55 14.13 16.01 -11.46
CA PHE A 55 13.34 14.85 -11.88
C PHE A 55 13.39 13.72 -10.85
N LEU A 56 14.56 13.44 -10.27
CA LEU A 56 14.72 12.41 -9.25
C LEU A 56 13.96 12.77 -7.95
N ALA A 57 14.00 14.05 -7.55
CA ALA A 57 13.24 14.53 -6.40
C ALA A 57 11.72 14.39 -6.62
N ASP A 58 11.20 14.85 -7.77
CA ASP A 58 9.77 14.73 -8.12
C ASP A 58 9.32 13.27 -8.20
N TYR A 59 10.15 12.38 -8.73
CA TYR A 59 9.88 10.94 -8.73
C TYR A 59 9.80 10.38 -7.31
N SER A 60 10.74 10.73 -6.44
CA SER A 60 10.77 10.32 -5.04
C SER A 60 9.50 10.76 -4.29
N ASP A 61 9.08 12.02 -4.47
CA ASP A 61 7.88 12.56 -3.84
C ASP A 61 6.60 11.86 -4.33
N LYS A 62 6.47 11.64 -5.64
CA LYS A 62 5.35 10.90 -6.22
C LYS A 62 5.30 9.45 -5.78
N HIS A 63 6.45 8.80 -5.67
CA HIS A 63 6.56 7.42 -5.16
C HIS A 63 6.11 7.33 -3.69
N ALA A 64 6.58 8.24 -2.84
CA ALA A 64 6.16 8.32 -1.45
C ALA A 64 4.64 8.58 -1.31
N ALA A 65 4.10 9.51 -2.11
CA ALA A 65 2.66 9.80 -2.11
C ALA A 65 1.81 8.59 -2.54
N LEU A 66 2.27 7.82 -3.53
CA LEU A 66 1.60 6.60 -3.98
C LEU A 66 1.57 5.54 -2.88
N LEU A 67 2.71 5.31 -2.19
CA LEU A 67 2.78 4.39 -1.07
C LEU A 67 1.84 4.79 0.07
N ALA A 68 1.83 6.07 0.44
CA ALA A 68 0.92 6.59 1.46
C ALA A 68 -0.56 6.37 1.08
N LYS A 69 -0.92 6.58 -0.20
CA LYS A 69 -2.28 6.35 -0.68
C LYS A 69 -2.67 4.87 -0.63
N LEU A 70 -1.77 3.97 -1.00
CA LEU A 70 -2.02 2.52 -0.91
C LEU A 70 -2.20 2.05 0.53
N GLN A 71 -1.37 2.56 1.45
CA GLN A 71 -1.51 2.27 2.88
C GLN A 71 -2.85 2.77 3.43
N SER A 72 -3.27 3.97 3.04
CA SER A 72 -4.58 4.52 3.42
C SER A 72 -5.74 3.67 2.88
N LEU A 73 -5.65 3.21 1.62
CA LEU A 73 -6.65 2.30 1.04
C LEU A 73 -6.70 0.96 1.78
N LYS A 74 -5.54 0.37 2.11
CA LYS A 74 -5.48 -0.85 2.94
C LYS A 74 -6.21 -0.64 4.27
N LEU A 75 -5.92 0.46 4.97
CA LEU A 75 -6.55 0.76 6.25
C LEU A 75 -8.07 0.90 6.14
N ALA A 76 -8.56 1.59 5.09
CA ALA A 76 -10.00 1.71 4.86
C ALA A 76 -10.68 0.35 4.72
N ILE A 77 -10.08 -0.57 3.95
CA ILE A 77 -10.61 -1.93 3.75
C ILE A 77 -10.57 -2.74 5.05
N VAL A 78 -9.52 -2.58 5.86
CA VAL A 78 -9.44 -3.20 7.20
C VAL A 78 -10.55 -2.67 8.11
N PHE A 79 -10.81 -1.36 8.10
CA PHE A 79 -11.90 -0.77 8.88
C PHE A 79 -13.27 -1.29 8.44
N GLU A 80 -13.54 -1.36 7.12
CA GLU A 80 -14.76 -1.93 6.57
C GLU A 80 -14.96 -3.39 7.03
N LYS A 81 -13.89 -4.20 6.95
CA LYS A 81 -13.91 -5.60 7.40
C LYS A 81 -14.25 -5.71 8.89
N MET A 82 -13.60 -4.90 9.73
CA MET A 82 -13.83 -4.91 11.18
C MET A 82 -15.21 -4.40 11.56
N ALA A 83 -15.74 -3.39 10.84
CA ALA A 83 -17.10 -2.91 11.04
C ALA A 83 -18.12 -4.01 10.70
N SER A 84 -17.97 -4.68 9.55
CA SER A 84 -18.81 -5.82 9.16
C SER A 84 -18.74 -6.95 10.20
N TYR A 85 -17.53 -7.32 10.63
CA TYR A 85 -17.34 -8.32 11.70
C TYR A 85 -18.09 -7.95 12.98
N ASN A 86 -17.97 -6.70 13.45
CA ASN A 86 -18.62 -6.27 14.67
C ASN A 86 -20.15 -6.27 14.56
N ILE A 87 -20.71 -5.88 13.41
CA ILE A 87 -22.16 -5.94 13.15
C ILE A 87 -22.66 -7.38 13.31
N HIS A 88 -22.02 -8.33 12.64
CA HIS A 88 -22.42 -9.73 12.69
C HIS A 88 -22.16 -10.37 14.05
N ARG A 89 -21.05 -10.03 14.71
CA ARG A 89 -20.75 -10.50 16.07
C ARG A 89 -21.81 -10.08 17.07
N VAL A 90 -22.23 -8.81 17.03
CA VAL A 90 -23.30 -8.30 17.91
C VAL A 90 -24.63 -9.00 17.62
N ALA A 91 -24.97 -9.22 16.34
CA ALA A 91 -26.17 -9.95 15.97
C ALA A 91 -26.16 -11.39 16.49
N LEU A 92 -25.03 -12.09 16.38
CA LEU A 92 -24.86 -13.46 16.89
C LEU A 92 -24.95 -13.51 18.43
N LEU A 93 -24.31 -12.57 19.13
CA LEU A 93 -24.40 -12.50 20.59
C LEU A 93 -25.82 -12.23 21.11
N ALA A 94 -26.66 -11.57 20.31
CA ALA A 94 -28.07 -11.35 20.64
C ALA A 94 -28.97 -12.55 20.32
N LEU A 95 -28.47 -13.54 19.57
CA LEU A 95 -29.19 -14.76 19.21
C LEU A 95 -28.86 -15.91 20.17
N PRO A 96 -29.85 -16.77 20.48
CA PRO A 96 -29.58 -18.08 21.09
C PRO A 96 -28.61 -18.90 20.23
N GLU A 97 -27.74 -19.69 20.87
CA GLU A 97 -26.68 -20.47 20.24
C GLU A 97 -27.22 -21.42 19.15
N GLU A 98 -28.41 -21.99 19.35
CA GLU A 98 -29.04 -22.91 18.40
C GLU A 98 -29.40 -22.23 17.06
N LYS A 99 -29.46 -20.89 17.03
CA LYS A 99 -29.75 -20.10 15.84
C LYS A 99 -28.48 -19.58 15.13
N HIS A 100 -27.29 -19.78 15.70
CA HIS A 100 -26.04 -19.25 15.14
C HIS A 100 -25.75 -19.88 13.77
N ALA A 101 -25.83 -21.21 13.66
CA ALA A 101 -25.68 -21.92 12.39
C ALA A 101 -26.65 -21.41 11.30
N GLN A 102 -27.91 -21.16 11.68
CA GLN A 102 -28.91 -20.65 10.75
C GLN A 102 -28.54 -19.23 10.27
N TYR A 103 -28.15 -18.35 11.18
CA TYR A 103 -27.69 -17.00 10.86
C TYR A 103 -26.49 -17.03 9.91
N MET A 104 -25.46 -17.81 10.26
CA MET A 104 -24.23 -17.92 9.48
C MET A 104 -24.45 -18.45 8.06
N ASN A 105 -25.50 -19.23 7.83
CA ASN A 105 -25.79 -19.82 6.51
C ASN A 105 -26.73 -18.98 5.65
N HIS A 106 -27.60 -18.16 6.24
CA HIS A 106 -28.62 -17.41 5.50
C HIS A 106 -28.33 -15.91 5.40
N THR A 107 -27.45 -15.36 6.26
CA THR A 107 -27.06 -13.96 6.19
C THR A 107 -25.95 -13.77 5.15
N GLU A 108 -26.16 -12.85 4.23
CA GLU A 108 -25.11 -12.43 3.30
C GLU A 108 -23.96 -11.81 4.09
N MET A 109 -22.78 -12.39 3.94
CA MET A 109 -21.60 -12.02 4.70
C MET A 109 -20.37 -12.26 3.85
N ASP A 110 -19.41 -11.34 3.94
CA ASP A 110 -18.12 -11.52 3.30
C ASP A 110 -17.43 -12.80 3.82
N PRO A 111 -16.89 -13.67 2.94
CA PRO A 111 -16.27 -14.93 3.34
C PRO A 111 -15.14 -14.79 4.37
N SER A 112 -14.37 -13.71 4.31
CA SER A 112 -13.29 -13.46 5.28
C SER A 112 -13.82 -13.08 6.67
N VAL A 113 -14.97 -12.39 6.72
CA VAL A 113 -15.67 -12.07 7.97
C VAL A 113 -16.33 -13.32 8.55
N LYS A 114 -16.95 -14.15 7.69
CA LYS A 114 -17.54 -15.44 8.09
C LYS A 114 -16.48 -16.33 8.74
N ARG A 115 -15.28 -16.43 8.14
CA ARG A 115 -14.13 -17.16 8.70
C ARG A 115 -13.72 -16.63 10.08
N MET A 116 -13.68 -15.31 10.27
CA MET A 116 -13.36 -14.71 11.58
C MET A 116 -14.38 -15.07 12.66
N LEU A 117 -15.67 -15.06 12.34
CA LEU A 117 -16.73 -15.40 13.29
C LEU A 117 -16.71 -16.90 13.64
N THR A 118 -16.54 -17.77 12.66
CA THR A 118 -16.38 -19.22 12.93
C THR A 118 -15.16 -19.53 13.77
N GLY A 119 -14.02 -18.85 13.52
CA GLY A 119 -12.81 -18.99 14.34
C GLY A 119 -12.97 -18.41 15.75
N GLY A 120 -13.93 -17.52 15.95
CA GLY A 120 -14.33 -16.97 17.25
C GLY A 120 -15.31 -17.85 18.05
N GLY A 121 -15.66 -19.04 17.54
CA GLY A 121 -16.55 -19.99 18.21
C GLY A 121 -18.03 -19.83 17.90
N TYR A 122 -18.41 -18.96 16.95
CA TYR A 122 -19.80 -18.84 16.49
C TYR A 122 -20.03 -19.82 15.33
N VAL A 123 -20.48 -21.04 15.65
CA VAL A 123 -20.78 -22.11 14.68
C VAL A 123 -22.15 -22.70 14.98
#